data_AF-A0A538QR30-F1
#
_entry.id   AF-A0A538QR30-F1
#
_cell.length_a   1.000
_cell.length_b   1.000
_cell.length_c   1.000
_cell.angle_alpha   90.00
_cell.angle_beta   90.00
_cell.angle_gamma   90.00
#
_symmetry.space_group_name_H-M   'P 1'
#
loop_
_entity.id
_entity.type
_entity.pdbx_description
1 polymer ?
#
loop_
_entity_poly.entity_id
_entity_poly.type
_entity_poly.pdbx_seq_one_letter_code
_entity_poly.pdbx_strand_id
1 'polypeptide(L)'
;MQCDTGCSDCCHVRLTITAVEAAAIRAHVTTWPAERRRHLGGGQPQTEFCAALDAAGRCKIYEARPLVCRSHGVPIRMRRGSLPVVQACHRNFLHTTPDPDCVLDQATLSAMLLAVDAEAAAARGEAVAEATETGETGAPGGRIELARLLADLATF
;
A
#
# COMPACT_ATOMS: atom_id res chain seq x y z
N MET A 1 3.03 -4.43 19.56
CA MET A 1 2.10 -3.93 18.51
C MET A 1 1.12 -5.04 18.16
N GLN A 2 -0.15 -4.71 17.89
CA GLN A 2 -1.25 -5.60 17.50
C GLN A 2 -1.42 -5.74 15.98
N CYS A 3 -0.67 -4.97 15.20
CA CYS A 3 -0.71 -5.05 13.73
C CYS A 3 0.15 -6.25 13.25
N ASP A 4 -0.40 -7.46 13.36
CA ASP A 4 0.20 -8.70 12.87
C ASP A 4 -0.68 -9.40 11.83
N THR A 5 -0.21 -10.49 11.24
CA THR A 5 -0.99 -11.35 10.35
C THR A 5 -2.28 -11.79 11.05
N GLY A 6 -3.43 -11.54 10.39
CA GLY A 6 -4.76 -11.79 10.96
C GLY A 6 -5.45 -10.55 11.55
N CYS A 7 -4.75 -9.42 11.67
CA CYS A 7 -5.39 -8.12 11.93
C CYS A 7 -5.82 -7.46 10.60
N SER A 8 -7.12 -7.22 10.43
CA SER A 8 -7.71 -6.66 9.20
C SER A 8 -8.52 -5.37 9.41
N ASP A 9 -8.50 -4.77 10.60
CA ASP A 9 -9.32 -3.61 10.96
C ASP A 9 -9.10 -2.37 10.06
N CYS A 10 -7.89 -2.19 9.53
CA CYS A 10 -7.59 -1.10 8.59
C CYS A 10 -7.70 -1.54 7.12
N CYS A 11 -7.99 -2.81 6.83
CA CYS A 11 -8.01 -3.39 5.50
C CYS A 11 -9.40 -3.28 4.83
N HIS A 12 -10.07 -2.16 5.03
CA HIS A 12 -11.38 -1.82 4.46
C HIS A 12 -11.27 -0.64 3.47
N VAL A 13 -10.25 -0.67 2.63
CA VAL A 13 -9.90 0.44 1.72
C VAL A 13 -9.41 -0.08 0.39
N ARG A 14 -9.72 0.67 -0.67
CA ARG A 14 -9.08 0.52 -1.97
C ARG A 14 -7.74 1.25 -1.94
N LEU A 15 -6.68 0.52 -2.21
CA LEU A 15 -5.31 1.03 -2.14
C LEU A 15 -4.72 1.18 -3.53
N THR A 16 -4.08 2.33 -3.72
CA THR A 16 -3.15 2.55 -4.80
C THR A 16 -1.73 2.66 -4.25
N ILE A 17 -0.77 2.15 -5.01
CA ILE A 17 0.65 2.05 -4.63
C ILE A 17 1.53 2.66 -5.72
N THR A 18 2.79 2.93 -5.42
CA THR A 18 3.76 3.42 -6.42
C THR A 18 4.29 2.27 -7.29
N ALA A 19 5.00 2.59 -8.38
CA ALA A 19 5.66 1.59 -9.21
C ALA A 19 6.78 0.86 -8.45
N VAL A 20 7.52 1.56 -7.59
CA VAL A 20 8.52 0.97 -6.70
C VAL A 20 7.91 -0.03 -5.72
N GLU A 21 6.79 0.32 -5.07
CA GLU A 21 6.08 -0.61 -4.19
C GLU A 21 5.56 -1.83 -4.96
N ALA A 22 5.03 -1.62 -6.17
CA ALA A 22 4.60 -2.71 -7.04
C ALA A 22 5.77 -3.63 -7.42
N ALA A 23 6.93 -3.07 -7.76
CA ALA A 23 8.12 -3.85 -8.08
C ALA A 23 8.58 -4.71 -6.88
N ALA A 24 8.56 -4.16 -5.66
CA ALA A 24 8.86 -4.91 -4.45
C ALA A 24 7.88 -6.07 -4.22
N ILE A 25 6.58 -5.84 -4.41
CA ILE A 25 5.56 -6.91 -4.34
C ILE A 25 5.82 -7.98 -5.40
N ARG A 26 6.09 -7.59 -6.66
CA ARG A 26 6.39 -8.53 -7.74
C ARG A 26 7.61 -9.38 -7.39
N ALA A 27 8.71 -8.75 -6.98
CA ALA A 27 9.94 -9.45 -6.62
C ALA A 27 9.74 -10.44 -5.48
N HIS A 28 8.92 -10.10 -4.48
CA HIS A 28 8.60 -11.03 -3.40
C HIS A 28 7.72 -12.19 -3.89
N VAL A 29 6.64 -11.89 -4.62
CA VAL A 29 5.66 -12.88 -5.06
C VAL A 29 6.25 -13.87 -6.05
N THR A 30 7.14 -13.46 -6.95
CA THR A 30 7.74 -14.36 -7.96
C THR A 30 8.62 -15.45 -7.36
N THR A 31 9.06 -15.29 -6.11
CA THR A 31 9.76 -16.35 -5.37
C THR A 31 8.84 -17.48 -4.89
N TRP A 32 7.52 -17.28 -4.93
CA TRP A 32 6.55 -18.26 -4.43
C TRP A 32 6.21 -19.34 -5.47
N PRO A 33 5.80 -20.55 -5.02
CA PRO A 33 5.23 -21.56 -5.90
C PRO A 33 4.03 -21.02 -6.70
N ALA A 34 3.90 -21.45 -7.96
CA ALA A 34 2.82 -21.02 -8.85
C ALA A 34 1.42 -21.24 -8.25
N GLU A 35 1.22 -22.34 -7.54
CA GLU A 35 -0.03 -22.62 -6.83
C GLU A 35 -0.38 -21.52 -5.82
N ARG A 36 0.58 -21.08 -5.00
CA ARG A 36 0.37 -19.99 -4.05
C ARG A 36 0.06 -18.67 -4.76
N ARG A 37 0.69 -18.41 -5.91
CA ARG A 37 0.47 -17.19 -6.71
C ARG A 37 -0.95 -17.13 -7.27
N ARG A 38 -1.52 -18.26 -7.74
CA ARG A 38 -2.92 -18.31 -8.22
C ARG A 38 -3.94 -17.86 -7.18
N HIS A 39 -3.65 -18.06 -5.90
CA HIS A 39 -4.51 -17.61 -4.80
C HIS A 39 -4.44 -16.09 -4.54
N LEU A 40 -3.55 -15.35 -5.21
CA LEU A 40 -3.55 -13.87 -5.20
C LEU A 40 -4.78 -13.30 -5.91
N GLY A 41 -5.29 -14.02 -6.92
CA GLY A 41 -6.55 -13.71 -7.56
C GLY A 41 -7.75 -13.96 -6.62
N GLY A 42 -8.92 -13.45 -7.00
CA GLY A 42 -10.18 -13.74 -6.29
C GLY A 42 -10.63 -12.72 -5.24
N GLY A 43 -9.84 -11.67 -4.95
CA GLY A 43 -10.35 -10.51 -4.24
C GLY A 43 -11.19 -9.66 -5.19
N GLN A 44 -12.49 -9.51 -4.92
CA GLN A 44 -13.35 -8.71 -5.79
C GLN A 44 -12.98 -7.22 -5.68
N PRO A 45 -12.64 -6.54 -6.79
CA PRO A 45 -12.27 -5.11 -6.79
C PRO A 45 -13.41 -4.17 -6.37
N GLN A 46 -14.63 -4.71 -6.22
CA GLN A 46 -15.85 -4.00 -5.82
C GLN A 46 -16.22 -4.24 -4.34
N THR A 47 -15.39 -4.93 -3.57
CA THR A 47 -15.63 -5.09 -2.13
C THR A 47 -15.09 -3.89 -1.35
N GLU A 48 -15.71 -3.60 -0.21
CA GLU A 48 -15.19 -2.64 0.77
C GLU A 48 -13.85 -3.08 1.39
N PHE A 49 -13.43 -4.33 1.15
CA PHE A 49 -12.24 -4.94 1.72
C PHE A 49 -11.03 -4.88 0.78
N CYS A 50 -9.84 -4.91 1.37
CA CYS A 50 -8.59 -4.94 0.61
C CYS A 50 -8.48 -6.23 -0.22
N ALA A 51 -8.19 -6.10 -1.52
CA ALA A 51 -8.01 -7.24 -2.44
C ALA A 51 -6.89 -8.22 -2.04
N ALA A 52 -5.99 -7.82 -1.14
CA ALA A 52 -4.94 -8.66 -0.61
C ALA A 52 -5.41 -9.61 0.51
N LEU A 53 -6.63 -9.47 1.03
CA LEU A 53 -7.15 -10.36 2.08
C LEU A 53 -7.57 -11.71 1.51
N ASP A 54 -7.36 -12.77 2.30
CA ASP A 54 -7.99 -14.07 2.11
C ASP A 54 -9.36 -14.13 2.82
N ALA A 55 -10.09 -15.23 2.63
CA ALA A 55 -11.41 -15.42 3.25
C ALA A 55 -11.37 -15.49 4.79
N ALA A 56 -10.19 -15.68 5.39
CA ALA A 56 -9.98 -15.69 6.83
C ALA A 56 -9.48 -14.32 7.36
N GLY A 57 -9.44 -13.28 6.52
CA GLY A 57 -8.98 -11.94 6.90
C GLY A 57 -7.47 -11.79 7.02
N ARG A 58 -6.66 -12.74 6.50
CA ARG A 58 -5.20 -12.63 6.48
C ARG A 58 -4.72 -11.99 5.18
N CYS A 59 -3.71 -11.14 5.29
CA CYS A 59 -3.10 -10.52 4.11
C CYS A 59 -2.21 -11.53 3.38
N LYS A 60 -2.55 -11.85 2.12
CA LYS A 60 -1.81 -12.79 1.27
C LYS A 60 -0.37 -12.34 1.01
N ILE A 61 -0.13 -11.03 0.94
CA ILE A 61 1.17 -10.39 0.73
C ILE A 61 1.72 -9.73 2.01
N TYR A 62 1.42 -10.29 3.20
CA TYR A 62 1.75 -9.65 4.48
C TYR A 62 3.22 -9.19 4.56
N GLU A 63 4.17 -10.03 4.16
CA GLU A 63 5.61 -9.70 4.17
C GLU A 63 5.98 -8.53 3.24
N ALA A 64 5.37 -8.47 2.06
CA ALA A 64 5.58 -7.43 1.05
C ALA A 64 4.55 -6.28 1.13
N ARG A 65 3.93 -6.05 2.29
CA ARG A 65 2.95 -4.97 2.44
C ARG A 65 3.57 -3.62 2.06
N PRO A 66 2.90 -2.83 1.20
CA PRO A 66 3.39 -1.52 0.78
C PRO A 66 3.47 -0.56 1.98
N LEU A 67 4.21 0.54 1.83
CA LEU A 67 4.45 1.48 2.91
C LEU A 67 3.16 2.14 3.39
N VAL A 68 2.22 2.38 2.46
CA VAL A 68 0.86 2.82 2.81
C VAL A 68 0.17 1.85 3.78
N CYS A 69 0.35 0.53 3.65
CA CYS A 69 -0.21 -0.44 4.59
C CYS A 69 0.51 -0.41 5.95
N ARG A 70 1.83 -0.24 5.95
CA ARG A 70 2.64 -0.22 7.18
C ARG A 70 2.41 1.05 7.99
N SER A 71 2.08 2.17 7.35
CA SER A 71 1.81 3.43 8.03
C SER A 71 0.48 3.47 8.80
N HIS A 72 -0.54 2.68 8.42
CA HIS A 72 -1.83 2.62 9.13
C HIS A 72 -1.73 2.07 10.56
N GLY A 73 -0.70 1.27 10.85
CA GLY A 73 -0.49 0.69 12.18
C GLY A 73 0.17 1.64 13.17
N VAL A 74 0.83 2.70 12.68
CA VAL A 74 1.65 3.59 13.51
C VAL A 74 0.99 4.96 13.65
N PRO A 75 1.43 5.77 14.63
CA PRO A 75 0.98 7.16 14.74
C PRO A 75 1.38 7.95 13.50
N ILE A 76 0.40 8.60 12.88
CA ILE A 76 0.60 9.39 11.68
C ILE A 76 -0.12 10.73 11.80
N ARG A 77 0.63 11.81 11.60
CA ARG A 77 0.13 13.17 11.48
C ARG A 77 -0.32 13.42 10.05
N MET A 78 -1.55 13.90 9.92
CA MET A 78 -2.17 14.27 8.64
C MET A 78 -2.96 15.56 8.80
N ARG A 79 -3.39 16.16 7.69
CA ARG A 79 -4.19 17.39 7.72
C ARG A 79 -5.68 17.04 7.60
N ARG A 80 -6.50 17.58 8.48
CA ARG A 80 -7.97 17.55 8.36
C ARG A 80 -8.47 18.99 8.26
N GLY A 81 -8.66 19.45 7.02
CA GLY A 81 -8.81 20.88 6.75
C GLY A 81 -7.52 21.64 7.06
N SER A 82 -7.60 22.72 7.83
CA SER A 82 -6.43 23.53 8.22
C SER A 82 -5.65 22.95 9.40
N LEU A 83 -6.23 22.02 10.18
CA LEU A 83 -5.64 21.53 11.43
C LEU A 83 -4.84 20.24 11.23
N PRO A 84 -3.63 20.13 11.83
CA PRO A 84 -2.94 18.85 11.93
C PRO A 84 -3.68 17.95 12.94
N VAL A 85 -3.87 16.69 12.56
CA VAL A 85 -4.43 15.65 13.41
C VAL A 85 -3.49 14.44 13.43
N VAL A 86 -3.26 13.89 14.61
CA VAL A 86 -2.56 12.61 14.75
C VAL A 86 -3.60 11.51 14.81
N GLN A 87 -3.53 10.57 13.87
CA GLN A 87 -4.29 9.34 13.92
C GLN A 87 -3.38 8.20 14.34
N ALA A 88 -3.93 7.25 15.09
CA ALA A 88 -3.22 6.06 15.50
C ALA A 88 -4.20 4.87 15.54
N CYS A 89 -3.69 3.67 15.32
CA CYS A 89 -4.50 2.47 15.40
C CYS A 89 -5.03 2.28 16.83
N HIS A 90 -6.36 2.20 16.98
CA HIS A 90 -7.02 2.08 18.28
C HIS A 90 -6.57 0.81 19.05
N ARG A 91 -6.19 -0.27 18.35
CA ARG A 91 -5.66 -1.50 18.98
C ARG A 91 -4.23 -1.34 19.49
N ASN A 92 -3.41 -0.56 18.80
CA ASN A 92 -2.02 -0.33 19.20
C ASN A 92 -1.90 0.69 20.34
N PHE A 93 -2.88 1.60 20.45
CA PHE A 93 -2.83 2.75 21.36
C PHE A 93 -4.07 2.80 22.28
N LEU A 94 -4.59 1.63 22.68
CA LEU A 94 -5.78 1.53 23.54
C LEU A 94 -5.52 2.07 24.95
N HIS A 95 -4.32 1.85 25.48
CA HIS A 95 -3.94 2.20 26.86
C HIS A 95 -2.70 3.10 26.94
N THR A 96 -2.16 3.50 25.79
CA THR A 96 -0.91 4.25 25.68
C THR A 96 -1.06 5.31 24.61
N THR A 97 -0.56 6.50 24.90
CA THR A 97 -0.46 7.57 23.91
C THR A 97 0.79 7.37 23.05
N PRO A 98 0.73 7.69 21.74
CA PRO A 98 1.93 7.81 20.92
C PRO A 98 3.00 8.70 21.54
N ASP A 99 4.25 8.29 21.44
CA ASP A 99 5.40 9.17 21.70
C ASP A 99 5.41 10.29 20.63
N PRO A 100 5.40 11.58 21.02
CA PRO A 100 5.42 12.71 20.09
C PRO A 100 6.59 12.69 19.09
N ASP A 101 7.74 12.14 19.49
CA ASP A 101 8.92 12.06 18.63
C ASP A 101 8.85 10.87 17.64
N CYS A 102 7.89 9.97 17.85
CA CYS A 102 7.66 8.78 17.03
C CYS A 102 6.35 8.87 16.22
N VAL A 103 6.09 10.04 15.61
CA VAL A 103 4.91 10.27 14.75
C VAL A 103 5.35 10.49 13.30
N LEU A 104 4.88 9.63 12.39
CA LEU A 104 5.11 9.83 10.95
C LEU A 104 4.34 11.05 10.45
N ASP A 105 4.94 11.82 9.53
CA ASP A 105 4.21 12.87 8.82
C ASP A 105 3.74 12.38 7.45
N GLN A 106 2.43 12.39 7.21
CA GLN A 106 1.85 11.84 5.99
C GLN A 106 2.31 12.58 4.73
N ALA A 107 2.45 13.91 4.80
CA ALA A 107 2.86 14.72 3.66
C ALA A 107 4.33 14.44 3.33
N THR A 108 5.20 14.40 4.34
CA THR A 108 6.61 14.03 4.18
C THR A 108 6.76 12.62 3.61
N LEU A 109 6.06 11.62 4.18
CA LEU A 109 6.11 10.24 3.71
C LEU A 109 5.71 10.11 2.25
N SER A 110 4.65 10.83 1.85
CA SER A 110 4.13 10.78 0.47
C SER A 110 5.07 11.47 -0.50
N ALA A 111 5.66 12.60 -0.12
CA ALA A 111 6.66 13.29 -0.92
C ALA A 111 7.92 12.44 -1.13
N MET A 112 8.41 11.77 -0.08
CA MET A 112 9.54 10.86 -0.17
C MET A 112 9.26 9.67 -1.09
N LEU A 113 8.09 9.03 -0.95
CA LEU A 113 7.69 7.93 -1.83
C LEU A 113 7.60 8.34 -3.30
N LEU A 114 7.07 9.53 -3.59
CA LEU A 114 6.99 10.06 -4.95
C LEU A 114 8.38 10.36 -5.53
N ALA A 115 9.29 10.92 -4.72
CA ALA A 115 10.66 11.18 -5.16
C ALA A 115 11.41 9.88 -5.50
N VAL A 116 11.30 8.86 -4.64
CA VAL A 116 11.89 7.53 -4.88
C VAL A 116 11.29 6.88 -6.12
N ASP A 117 9.98 7.01 -6.34
CA ASP A 117 9.31 6.46 -7.52
C ASP A 117 9.78 7.13 -8.81
N ALA A 118 9.92 8.45 -8.80
CA ALA A 118 10.42 9.22 -9.93
C ALA A 118 11.89 8.88 -10.26
N GLU A 119 12.75 8.76 -9.25
CA GLU A 119 14.14 8.36 -9.44
C GLU A 119 14.24 6.94 -10.01
N ALA A 120 13.43 6.02 -9.51
CA ALA A 120 13.38 4.65 -10.02
C ALA A 120 12.86 4.59 -11.47
N ALA A 121 11.88 5.42 -11.84
CA ALA A 121 11.40 5.53 -13.22
C ALA A 121 12.50 6.05 -14.17
N ALA A 122 13.22 7.10 -13.75
CA ALA A 122 14.36 7.63 -14.49
C ALA A 122 15.45 6.57 -14.71
N ALA A 123 15.76 5.78 -13.68
CA ALA A 123 16.73 4.69 -13.77
C ALA A 123 16.33 3.56 -14.74
N ARG A 124 15.02 3.37 -14.99
CA ARG A 124 14.48 2.41 -15.99
C ARG A 124 14.37 2.98 -17.40
N GLY A 125 14.64 4.27 -17.60
CA GLY A 125 14.44 4.96 -18.88
C GLY A 125 12.98 5.24 -19.22
N GLU A 126 12.09 5.25 -18.21
CA GLU A 126 10.68 5.62 -18.38
C GLU A 126 10.53 7.15 -18.36
N ALA A 127 10.09 7.76 -19.45
CA ALA A 127 9.91 9.21 -19.54
C ALA A 127 8.68 9.69 -18.75
N VAL A 128 8.85 10.61 -17.80
CA VAL A 128 7.78 11.23 -17.00
C VAL A 128 6.71 11.78 -17.96
N ALA A 129 5.53 11.16 -17.98
CA ALA A 129 4.40 11.66 -18.79
C ALA A 129 3.78 12.87 -18.08
N GLU A 130 3.54 13.96 -18.82
CA GLU A 130 2.74 15.09 -18.36
C GLU A 130 1.37 14.60 -17.87
N ALA A 131 0.97 15.08 -16.68
CA ALA A 131 -0.30 14.75 -16.07
C ALA A 131 -1.46 15.13 -17.01
N THR A 132 -2.04 14.13 -17.66
CA THR A 132 -3.28 14.28 -18.43
C THR A 132 -4.42 13.69 -17.60
N GLU A 133 -5.53 14.42 -17.53
CA GLU A 133 -6.68 14.22 -16.63
C GLU A 133 -7.51 12.95 -16.90
N THR A 134 -6.95 11.94 -17.57
CA THR A 134 -7.64 10.67 -17.81
C THR A 134 -6.83 9.55 -17.19
N GLY A 135 -7.24 9.13 -16.00
CA GLY A 135 -6.68 7.97 -15.33
C GLY A 135 -6.95 6.71 -16.14
N GLU A 136 -5.94 6.18 -16.81
CA GLU A 136 -5.80 4.74 -17.06
C GLU A 136 -4.39 4.39 -17.55
N THR A 137 -3.81 3.39 -16.88
CA THR A 137 -2.64 2.57 -17.27
C THR A 137 -1.28 3.24 -17.44
N GLY A 138 -0.41 3.03 -16.43
CA GLY A 138 1.01 2.74 -16.65
C GLY A 138 1.92 3.91 -17.02
N ALA A 139 1.56 5.14 -16.67
CA ALA A 139 2.49 6.27 -16.76
C ALA A 139 3.54 6.23 -15.63
N PRO A 140 4.80 6.60 -15.87
CA PRO A 140 5.77 6.85 -14.81
C PRO A 140 5.27 8.01 -13.93
N GLY A 141 5.13 7.74 -12.63
CA GLY A 141 4.45 8.63 -11.66
C GLY A 141 2.96 8.33 -11.45
N GLY A 142 2.38 7.37 -12.17
CA GLY A 142 0.99 6.92 -11.99
C GLY A 142 0.85 5.93 -10.83
N ARG A 143 -0.11 6.17 -9.92
CA ARG A 143 -0.43 5.20 -8.87
C ARG A 143 -1.08 3.95 -9.47
N ILE A 144 -0.67 2.77 -9.01
CA ILE A 144 -1.17 1.47 -9.45
C ILE A 144 -2.21 0.96 -8.47
N GLU A 145 -3.38 0.54 -8.94
CA GLU A 145 -4.37 -0.15 -8.11
C GLU A 145 -3.81 -1.50 -7.63
N LEU A 146 -3.70 -1.70 -6.32
CA LEU A 146 -3.17 -2.94 -5.73
C LEU A 146 -3.96 -4.16 -6.20
N ALA A 147 -5.29 -4.04 -6.32
CA ALA A 147 -6.15 -5.13 -6.79
C ALA A 147 -5.77 -5.60 -8.20
N ARG A 148 -5.45 -4.66 -9.10
CA ARG A 148 -5.02 -4.98 -10.47
C ARG A 148 -3.68 -5.70 -10.48
N LEU A 149 -2.70 -5.20 -9.73
CA LEU A 149 -1.40 -5.85 -9.60
C LEU A 149 -1.52 -7.30 -9.12
N LEU A 150 -2.35 -7.56 -8.10
CA LEU A 150 -2.52 -8.90 -7.54
C LEU A 150 -3.24 -9.84 -8.53
N ALA A 151 -4.20 -9.32 -9.29
CA ALA A 151 -4.86 -10.09 -10.35
C ALA A 151 -3.87 -10.50 -11.45
N ASP A 152 -3.02 -9.58 -11.89
CA ASP A 152 -1.97 -9.87 -12.89
C ASP A 152 -1.04 -10.97 -12.36
N LEU A 153 -0.51 -10.81 -11.15
CA LEU A 153 0.41 -11.76 -10.51
C LEU A 153 -0.17 -13.17 -10.28
N ALA A 154 -1.49 -13.30 -10.25
CA ALA A 154 -2.17 -14.58 -10.11
C ALA A 154 -2.19 -15.42 -11.40
N THR A 155 -1.94 -14.78 -12.55
CA THR A 155 -2.03 -15.41 -13.88
C THR A 155 -0.68 -15.81 -14.47
N PHE A 156 0.42 -15.27 -13.93
CA PHE A 156 1.79 -15.69 -14.26
C PHE A 156 2.17 -17.03 -13.62
#